data_AF-A0A3S9LEH0-F1
#
_entry.id   AF-A0A3S9LEH0-F1
#
_cell.length_a   1.000
_cell.length_b   1.000
_cell.length_c   1.000
_cell.angle_alpha   90.00
_cell.angle_beta   90.00
_cell.angle_gamma   90.00
#
_symmetry.space_group_name_H-M   'P 1'
#
loop_
_entity.id
_entity.type
_entity.pdbx_description
1 polymer ?
#
loop_
_entity_poly.entity_id
_entity_poly.type
_entity_poly.pdbx_seq_one_letter_code
_entity_poly.pdbx_strand_id
1 'polypeptide(L)'
;MAPTLVAAAIGAILAVALLGAAFDRRAVAVVVAAAVFPDLDAVASLVVPGATNALFHAVWLPLVAGVALYWDTAAASDSRLRARFGWRGVRVAWVALAAALVAGIGPDLFGGAGANLLYPFHDAYYRIDGRLLFSTQEGVVQTFVALGAEGPGPLPFPSPGTTASYPIPTWVNPDGRPGLSLGTDRELVLVRSGWQLVVVAAGTALLAVRFVQARRSGESDTDRDRREVA
;
A
#
# COMPACT_ATOMS: atom_id res chain seq x y z
N MET A 1 -6.52 11.65 1.00
CA MET A 1 -6.34 10.19 0.96
C MET A 1 -6.66 9.63 -0.43
N ALA A 2 -5.80 8.75 -0.94
CA ALA A 2 -6.07 7.97 -2.15
C ALA A 2 -7.29 7.05 -1.90
N PRO A 3 -8.07 6.73 -2.94
CA PRO A 3 -9.18 5.80 -2.76
C PRO A 3 -8.70 4.39 -2.38
N THR A 4 -9.31 3.79 -1.35
CA THR A 4 -8.99 2.43 -0.87
C THR A 4 -9.06 1.37 -1.97
N LEU A 5 -9.98 1.53 -2.92
CA LEU A 5 -10.10 0.63 -4.06
C LEU A 5 -8.84 0.64 -4.95
N VAL A 6 -8.16 1.78 -5.07
CA VAL A 6 -6.92 1.91 -5.83
C VAL A 6 -5.77 1.20 -5.10
N ALA A 7 -5.64 1.37 -3.78
CA ALA A 7 -4.68 0.63 -2.97
C ALA A 7 -4.92 -0.89 -3.06
N ALA A 8 -6.17 -1.34 -2.96
CA ALA A 8 -6.55 -2.74 -3.14
C ALA A 8 -6.15 -3.27 -4.52
N ALA A 9 -6.39 -2.49 -5.59
CA ALA A 9 -6.04 -2.87 -6.95
C ALA A 9 -4.53 -3.00 -7.16
N ILE A 10 -3.73 -2.04 -6.68
CA ILE A 10 -2.26 -2.12 -6.74
C ILE A 10 -1.77 -3.31 -5.91
N GLY A 11 -2.34 -3.54 -4.72
CA GLY A 11 -2.07 -4.72 -3.89
C GLY A 11 -2.36 -6.03 -4.63
N ALA A 12 -3.49 -6.11 -5.36
CA ALA A 12 -3.82 -7.27 -6.17
C ALA A 12 -2.83 -7.50 -7.33
N ILE A 13 -2.38 -6.42 -7.99
CA ILE A 13 -1.34 -6.48 -9.04
C ILE A 13 -0.05 -7.05 -8.46
N LEU A 14 0.40 -6.55 -7.29
CA LEU A 14 1.58 -7.06 -6.59
C LEU A 14 1.40 -8.51 -6.17
N ALA A 15 0.22 -8.90 -5.69
CA ALA A 15 -0.08 -10.28 -5.34
C ALA A 15 0.07 -11.21 -6.56
N VAL A 16 -0.50 -10.84 -7.70
CA VAL A 16 -0.40 -11.60 -8.95
C VAL A 16 1.04 -11.70 -9.44
N ALA A 17 1.78 -10.58 -9.41
CA ALA A 17 3.14 -10.51 -9.92
C ALA A 17 4.15 -11.25 -9.02
N LEU A 18 3.98 -11.18 -7.70
CA LEU A 18 5.02 -11.57 -6.76
C LEU A 18 4.72 -12.86 -5.99
N LEU A 19 3.47 -13.31 -5.83
CA LEU A 19 3.21 -14.52 -5.04
C LEU A 19 3.73 -15.81 -5.71
N GLY A 20 3.80 -15.86 -7.04
CA GLY A 20 4.33 -17.02 -7.77
C GLY A 20 3.59 -18.32 -7.42
N ALA A 21 4.32 -19.34 -6.98
CA ALA A 21 3.75 -20.62 -6.55
C ALA A 21 3.04 -20.57 -5.18
N ALA A 22 3.15 -19.47 -4.43
CA ALA A 22 2.37 -19.23 -3.21
C ALA A 22 1.03 -18.55 -3.51
N PHE A 23 0.70 -18.35 -4.79
CA PHE A 23 -0.54 -17.71 -5.19
C PHE A 23 -1.75 -18.60 -4.90
N ASP A 24 -2.58 -18.17 -3.96
CA ASP A 24 -3.90 -18.72 -3.71
C ASP A 24 -4.86 -17.61 -3.19
N ARG A 25 -6.14 -17.94 -3.00
CA ARG A 25 -7.14 -16.98 -2.55
C ARG A 25 -6.82 -16.35 -1.18
N ARG A 26 -6.26 -17.13 -0.25
CA ARG A 26 -5.92 -16.67 1.09
C ARG A 26 -4.70 -15.76 1.05
N ALA A 27 -3.67 -16.14 0.30
CA ALA A 27 -2.48 -15.33 0.08
C ALA A 27 -2.83 -13.98 -0.57
N VAL A 28 -3.67 -13.96 -1.60
CA VAL A 28 -4.16 -12.72 -2.22
C VAL A 28 -4.90 -11.87 -1.21
N ALA A 29 -5.81 -12.46 -0.42
CA ALA A 29 -6.57 -11.72 0.60
C ALA A 29 -5.64 -11.07 1.64
N VAL A 30 -4.60 -11.77 2.08
CA VAL A 30 -3.60 -11.21 3.01
C VAL A 30 -2.84 -10.03 2.38
N VAL A 31 -2.41 -10.16 1.13
CA VAL A 31 -1.67 -9.08 0.43
C VAL A 31 -2.56 -7.86 0.21
N VAL A 32 -3.81 -8.05 -0.22
CA VAL A 32 -4.77 -6.96 -0.42
C VAL A 32 -5.14 -6.32 0.93
N ALA A 33 -5.32 -7.13 1.99
CA ALA A 33 -5.57 -6.60 3.33
C ALA A 33 -4.39 -5.74 3.82
N ALA A 34 -3.15 -6.18 3.60
CA ALA A 34 -1.97 -5.39 3.92
C ALA A 34 -1.88 -4.09 3.11
N ALA A 35 -2.31 -4.10 1.85
CA ALA A 35 -2.35 -2.92 0.99
C ALA A 35 -3.36 -1.86 1.48
N VAL A 36 -4.53 -2.27 1.98
CA VAL A 36 -5.56 -1.32 2.45
C VAL A 36 -5.46 -1.01 3.94
N PHE A 37 -4.60 -1.72 4.67
CA PHE A 37 -4.45 -1.53 6.12
C PHE A 37 -4.12 -0.08 6.53
N PRO A 38 -3.26 0.66 5.81
CA PRO A 38 -2.98 2.05 6.16
C PRO A 38 -4.22 2.96 6.15
N ASP A 39 -5.23 2.68 5.32
CA ASP A 39 -6.47 3.46 5.22
C ASP A 39 -7.33 3.41 6.50
N LEU A 40 -7.02 2.49 7.44
CA LEU A 40 -7.63 2.50 8.77
C LEU A 40 -7.35 3.81 9.53
N ASP A 41 -6.36 4.60 9.08
CA ASP A 41 -6.12 5.97 9.50
C ASP A 41 -7.37 6.85 9.39
N ALA A 42 -8.21 6.64 8.38
CA ALA A 42 -9.46 7.36 8.23
C ALA A 42 -10.40 7.13 9.43
N VAL A 43 -10.44 5.92 9.98
CA VAL A 43 -11.22 5.59 11.17
C VAL A 43 -10.50 6.07 12.43
N ALA A 44 -9.18 5.87 12.53
CA ALA A 44 -8.39 6.35 13.65
C ALA A 44 -8.49 7.87 13.83
N SER A 45 -8.64 8.61 12.72
CA SER A 45 -8.79 10.07 12.72
C SER A 45 -10.02 10.59 13.48
N LEU A 46 -11.03 9.73 13.71
CA LEU A 46 -12.20 10.08 14.51
C LEU A 46 -11.85 10.33 15.99
N VAL A 47 -10.75 9.76 16.46
CA VAL A 47 -10.33 9.86 17.87
C VAL A 47 -8.92 10.41 18.03
N VAL A 48 -8.02 10.19 17.06
CA VAL A 48 -6.65 10.69 17.05
C VAL A 48 -6.55 11.90 16.10
N PRO A 49 -6.23 13.11 16.61
CA PRO A 49 -6.07 14.30 15.77
C PRO A 49 -5.08 14.08 14.62
N GLY A 50 -5.54 14.36 13.40
CA GLY A 50 -4.72 14.28 12.18
C GLY A 50 -4.12 12.90 11.92
N ALA A 51 -4.76 11.81 12.37
CA ALA A 51 -4.26 10.46 12.09
C ALA A 51 -4.41 10.05 10.62
N THR A 52 -5.28 10.71 9.84
CA THR A 52 -5.44 10.44 8.40
C THR A 52 -4.09 10.52 7.69
N ASN A 53 -3.67 9.44 7.02
CA ASN A 53 -2.38 9.34 6.34
C ASN A 53 -1.15 9.55 7.26
N ALA A 54 -1.26 9.25 8.55
CA ALA A 54 -0.18 9.44 9.51
C ALA A 54 0.11 8.19 10.34
N LEU A 55 -0.88 7.65 11.05
CA LEU A 55 -0.65 6.63 12.08
C LEU A 55 -0.16 5.30 11.49
N PHE A 56 -0.92 4.70 10.58
CA PHE A 56 -0.57 3.45 9.91
C PHE A 56 0.22 3.67 8.61
N HIS A 57 0.32 4.92 8.16
CA HIS A 57 1.20 5.34 7.06
C HIS A 57 2.64 5.64 7.49
N ALA A 58 2.92 5.67 8.80
CA ALA A 58 4.26 5.88 9.32
C ALA A 58 5.23 4.81 8.78
N VAL A 59 6.31 5.24 8.12
CA VAL A 59 7.26 4.36 7.43
C VAL A 59 8.01 3.41 8.38
N TRP A 60 8.10 3.78 9.66
CA TRP A 60 8.73 2.95 10.69
C TRP A 60 8.01 1.62 10.87
N LEU A 61 6.69 1.57 10.69
CA LEU A 61 5.90 0.34 10.84
C LEU A 61 6.35 -0.75 9.84
N PRO A 62 6.35 -0.50 8.51
CA PRO A 62 6.89 -1.46 7.57
C PRO A 62 8.40 -1.65 7.70
N LEU A 63 9.18 -0.66 8.13
CA LEU A 63 10.62 -0.86 8.37
C LEU A 63 10.88 -1.85 9.50
N VAL A 64 10.21 -1.69 10.66
CA VAL A 64 10.33 -2.60 11.79
C VAL A 64 9.83 -3.99 11.42
N ALA A 65 8.70 -4.09 10.71
CA ALA A 65 8.19 -5.36 10.20
C ALA A 65 9.19 -6.03 9.24
N GLY A 66 9.84 -5.26 8.36
CA GLY A 66 10.88 -5.74 7.44
C GLY A 66 12.12 -6.22 8.15
N VAL A 67 12.61 -5.50 9.17
CA VAL A 67 13.74 -5.92 10.00
C VAL A 67 13.42 -7.21 10.74
N ALA A 68 12.24 -7.31 11.37
CA ALA A 68 11.81 -8.52 12.06
C ALA A 68 11.68 -9.71 11.11
N LEU A 69 11.12 -9.48 9.91
CA LEU A 69 10.97 -10.51 8.89
C LEU A 69 12.32 -10.95 8.32
N TYR A 70 13.25 -10.02 8.08
CA TYR A 70 14.61 -10.34 7.67
C TYR A 70 15.34 -11.14 8.75
N TRP A 71 15.23 -10.72 10.01
CA TRP A 71 15.87 -11.42 11.12
C TRP A 71 15.36 -12.87 11.22
N ASP A 72 14.04 -13.09 11.21
CA ASP A 72 13.47 -14.43 11.30
C ASP A 72 13.78 -15.29 10.06
N THR A 73 13.75 -14.72 8.85
CA THR A 73 13.75 -15.51 7.61
C THR A 73 15.09 -15.62 6.90
N ALA A 74 16.08 -14.80 7.28
CA ALA A 74 17.40 -14.79 6.65
C ALA A 74 18.56 -14.84 7.68
N ALA A 75 18.45 -14.16 8.82
CA ALA A 75 19.55 -14.08 9.79
C ALA A 75 19.53 -15.21 10.83
N ALA A 76 18.34 -15.66 11.25
CA ALA A 76 18.19 -16.72 12.23
C ALA A 76 18.43 -18.12 11.63
N SER A 77 19.04 -19.01 12.40
CA SER A 77 19.18 -20.43 12.05
C SER A 77 17.82 -21.12 11.94
N ASP A 78 16.91 -20.77 12.84
CA ASP A 78 15.58 -21.36 12.96
C ASP A 78 14.50 -20.30 12.78
N SER A 79 13.91 -20.25 11.58
CA SER A 79 12.81 -19.34 11.27
C SER A 79 11.48 -19.86 11.84
N ARG A 80 10.88 -19.09 12.75
CA ARG A 80 9.56 -19.40 13.31
C ARG A 80 8.48 -19.31 12.24
N LEU A 81 8.58 -18.32 11.35
CA LEU A 81 7.62 -18.14 10.27
C LEU A 81 7.66 -19.32 9.30
N ARG A 82 8.86 -19.78 8.94
CA ARG A 82 9.04 -20.95 8.07
C ARG A 82 8.60 -22.24 8.76
N ALA A 83 8.88 -22.40 10.06
CA ALA A 83 8.43 -23.55 10.83
C ALA A 83 6.90 -23.64 10.90
N ARG A 84 6.20 -22.50 11.03
CA ARG A 84 4.75 -22.43 11.17
C ARG A 84 4.00 -22.49 9.83
N PHE A 85 4.49 -21.78 8.82
CA PHE A 85 3.77 -21.54 7.57
C PHE A 85 4.54 -21.95 6.30
N GLY A 86 5.69 -22.60 6.47
CA GLY A 86 6.55 -23.04 5.38
C GLY A 86 7.11 -21.88 4.56
N TRP A 87 7.67 -22.24 3.40
CA TRP A 87 8.19 -21.26 2.44
C TRP A 87 7.09 -20.32 1.91
N ARG A 88 5.84 -20.82 1.77
CA ARG A 88 4.70 -20.05 1.27
C ARG A 88 4.40 -18.88 2.20
N GLY A 89 4.36 -19.12 3.52
CA GLY A 89 4.13 -18.05 4.50
C GLY A 89 5.19 -16.96 4.46
N VAL A 90 6.47 -17.35 4.31
CA VAL A 90 7.57 -16.38 4.14
C VAL A 90 7.37 -15.53 2.89
N ARG A 91 7.01 -16.15 1.75
CA ARG A 91 6.74 -15.41 0.50
C ARG A 91 5.57 -14.44 0.66
N VAL A 92 4.46 -14.89 1.24
CA VAL A 92 3.27 -14.06 1.46
C VAL A 92 3.60 -12.88 2.38
N ALA A 93 4.37 -13.08 3.45
CA ALA A 93 4.76 -12.02 4.37
C ALA A 93 5.59 -10.92 3.66
N TRP A 94 6.59 -11.30 2.86
CA TRP A 94 7.38 -10.32 2.10
C TRP A 94 6.55 -9.58 1.06
N VAL A 95 5.63 -10.25 0.36
CA VAL A 95 4.76 -9.61 -0.62
C VAL A 95 3.72 -8.71 0.05
N ALA A 96 3.18 -9.10 1.21
CA ALA A 96 2.28 -8.28 2.00
C ALA A 96 2.98 -7.01 2.51
N LEU A 97 4.23 -7.13 2.96
CA LEU A 97 5.04 -5.97 3.34
C LEU A 97 5.29 -5.03 2.15
N ALA A 98 5.64 -5.58 0.99
CA ALA A 98 5.80 -4.80 -0.24
C ALA A 98 4.49 -4.11 -0.65
N ALA A 99 3.35 -4.77 -0.47
CA ALA A 99 2.05 -4.19 -0.77
C ALA A 99 1.65 -3.08 0.21
N ALA A 100 1.90 -3.24 1.52
CA ALA A 100 1.69 -2.17 2.49
C ALA A 100 2.50 -0.91 2.13
N LEU A 101 3.77 -1.07 1.74
CA LEU A 101 4.63 0.03 1.32
C LEU A 101 4.18 0.67 0.01
N VAL A 102 4.06 -0.13 -1.06
CA VAL A 102 3.87 0.40 -2.43
C VAL A 102 2.41 0.75 -2.69
N ALA A 103 1.48 -0.06 -2.23
CA ALA A 103 0.05 0.11 -2.49
C ALA A 103 -0.67 0.88 -1.39
N GLY A 104 -0.27 0.68 -0.13
CA GLY A 104 -0.86 1.38 1.01
C GLY A 104 -0.32 2.80 1.19
N ILE A 105 1.01 2.97 1.21
CA ILE A 105 1.62 4.29 1.46
C ILE A 105 1.87 5.06 0.16
N GLY A 106 2.31 4.36 -0.90
CA GLY A 106 2.73 4.96 -2.16
C GLY A 106 1.71 5.92 -2.80
N PRO A 107 0.45 5.53 -3.03
CA PRO A 107 -0.51 6.38 -3.73
C PRO A 107 -0.76 7.72 -3.03
N ASP A 108 -0.77 7.72 -1.70
CA ASP A 108 -0.93 8.92 -0.91
C ASP A 108 0.30 9.83 -0.93
N LEU A 109 1.49 9.24 -0.96
CA LEU A 109 2.76 9.97 -1.04
C LEU A 109 2.98 10.62 -2.43
N PHE A 110 2.63 9.93 -3.52
CA PHE A 110 2.99 10.34 -4.90
C PHE A 110 1.83 10.91 -5.75
N GLY A 111 0.58 10.81 -5.30
CA GLY A 111 -0.57 11.29 -6.09
C GLY A 111 -1.78 11.65 -5.25
N GLY A 112 -1.61 11.81 -3.95
CA GLY A 112 -2.66 12.04 -2.97
C GLY A 112 -2.45 13.31 -2.15
N ALA A 113 -2.94 13.26 -0.91
CA ALA A 113 -2.85 14.37 0.03
C ALA A 113 -1.47 14.44 0.73
N GLY A 114 -0.56 13.49 0.46
CA GLY A 114 0.66 13.29 1.21
C GLY A 114 0.46 12.34 2.39
N ALA A 115 1.57 11.95 3.01
CA ALA A 115 1.61 11.08 4.17
C ALA A 115 2.64 11.57 5.20
N ASN A 116 2.30 11.46 6.49
CA ASN A 116 3.21 11.80 7.58
C ASN A 116 4.10 10.60 7.90
N LEU A 117 5.12 10.42 7.07
CA LEU A 117 5.97 9.22 7.08
C LEU A 117 6.70 9.00 8.41
N LEU A 118 6.94 10.08 9.15
CA LEU A 118 7.77 10.04 10.35
C LEU A 118 6.97 10.11 11.66
N TYR A 119 5.64 10.11 11.58
CA TYR A 119 4.76 10.11 12.75
C TYR A 119 5.04 8.91 13.68
N PRO A 120 4.97 9.08 15.03
CA PRO A 120 4.74 10.32 15.77
C PRO A 120 6.03 11.09 16.11
N PHE A 121 7.21 10.64 15.66
CA PHE A 121 8.50 11.23 16.05
C PHE A 121 8.73 12.60 15.43
N HIS A 122 8.29 12.78 14.18
CA HIS A 122 8.20 14.09 13.54
C HIS A 122 6.82 14.27 12.96
N ASP A 123 6.21 15.42 13.21
CA ASP A 123 4.90 15.76 12.69
C ASP A 123 5.03 16.61 11.42
N ALA A 124 5.05 15.93 10.28
CA ALA A 124 5.16 16.55 8.97
C ALA A 124 4.57 15.66 7.89
N TYR A 125 3.55 16.13 7.18
CA TYR A 125 3.13 15.48 5.95
C TYR A 125 4.19 15.70 4.86
N TYR A 126 4.36 14.71 4.01
CA TYR A 126 5.21 14.79 2.81
C TYR A 126 4.40 14.41 1.59
N ARG A 127 4.59 15.17 0.51
CA ARG A 127 3.96 14.89 -0.78
C ARG A 127 4.98 15.04 -1.89
N ILE A 128 5.06 14.02 -2.74
CA ILE A 128 6.02 13.92 -3.83
C ILE A 128 5.27 14.11 -5.15
N ASP A 129 5.05 15.37 -5.51
CA ASP A 129 4.48 15.77 -6.81
C ASP A 129 5.60 16.14 -7.78
N GLY A 130 6.41 15.14 -8.12
CA GLY A 130 7.58 15.32 -8.99
C GLY A 130 7.36 14.85 -10.42
N ARG A 131 8.31 15.16 -11.29
CA ARG A 131 8.41 14.64 -12.66
C ARG A 131 9.86 14.30 -12.98
N LEU A 132 10.04 13.33 -13.88
CA LEU A 132 11.30 13.07 -14.55
C LEU A 132 11.05 13.23 -16.05
N LEU A 133 11.74 14.17 -16.68
CA LEU A 133 11.63 14.41 -18.10
C LEU A 133 13.00 14.66 -18.72
N PHE A 134 13.06 14.42 -20.02
CA PHE A 134 14.19 14.85 -20.84
C PHE A 134 13.76 16.09 -21.62
N SER A 135 14.46 17.19 -21.40
CA SER A 135 14.34 18.45 -22.12
C SER A 135 15.53 18.60 -23.06
N THR A 136 15.29 19.02 -24.29
CA THR A 136 16.39 19.34 -25.22
C THR A 136 17.17 20.58 -24.81
N GLN A 137 16.60 21.42 -23.92
CA GLN A 137 17.23 22.64 -23.40
C GLN A 137 17.89 22.41 -22.04
N GLU A 138 17.20 21.67 -21.16
CA GLU A 138 17.61 21.50 -19.75
C GLU A 138 18.22 20.12 -19.47
N GLY A 139 18.26 19.22 -20.46
CA GLY A 139 18.71 17.85 -20.30
C GLY A 139 17.74 17.03 -19.44
N VAL A 140 18.27 16.17 -18.56
CA VAL A 140 17.46 15.37 -17.65
C VAL A 140 17.01 16.23 -16.46
N VAL A 141 15.70 16.46 -16.34
CA VAL A 141 15.08 17.24 -15.25
C VAL A 141 14.32 16.30 -14.34
N GLN A 142 14.64 16.31 -13.03
CA GLN A 142 14.00 15.51 -12.01
C GLN A 142 13.56 16.39 -10.83
N THR A 143 12.32 16.21 -10.36
CA THR A 143 11.76 17.03 -9.27
C THR A 143 11.14 16.22 -8.13
N PHE A 144 11.39 14.91 -8.05
CA PHE A 144 10.91 14.09 -6.93
C PHE A 144 11.69 14.33 -5.62
N VAL A 145 12.89 14.91 -5.69
CA VAL A 145 13.68 15.29 -4.52
C VAL A 145 13.85 16.79 -4.54
N ALA A 146 13.49 17.44 -3.44
CA ALA A 146 13.58 18.88 -3.29
C ALA A 146 14.60 19.19 -2.18
N LEU A 147 15.89 19.19 -2.57
CA LEU A 147 16.97 19.56 -1.67
C LEU A 147 16.78 21.03 -1.25
N GLY A 148 16.53 21.26 0.04
CA GLY A 148 16.21 22.60 0.57
C GLY A 148 14.72 22.97 0.52
N ALA A 149 13.81 22.01 0.35
CA ALA A 149 12.38 22.25 0.55
C ALA A 149 12.12 22.91 1.91
N GLU A 150 11.40 24.04 1.89
CA GLU A 150 10.91 24.68 3.10
C GLU A 150 9.65 23.95 3.61
N GLY A 151 9.57 23.74 4.91
CA GLY A 151 8.42 23.09 5.54
C GLY A 151 8.77 22.48 6.91
N PRO A 152 7.76 22.06 7.68
CA PRO A 152 8.00 21.30 8.89
C PRO A 152 8.58 19.94 8.51
N GLY A 153 9.75 19.58 9.06
CA GLY A 153 10.26 18.21 9.05
C GLY A 153 11.58 17.99 8.29
N PRO A 154 12.27 16.87 8.56
CA PRO A 154 13.65 16.66 8.12
C PRO A 154 13.85 16.04 6.73
N LEU A 155 12.80 15.52 6.07
CA LEU A 155 12.95 14.88 4.76
C LEU A 155 13.03 15.91 3.61
N PRO A 156 13.80 15.62 2.54
CA PRO A 156 13.97 16.53 1.40
C PRO A 156 12.78 16.48 0.42
N PHE A 157 11.57 16.60 0.95
CA PHE A 157 10.31 16.59 0.20
C PHE A 157 9.44 17.77 0.61
N PRO A 158 8.64 18.34 -0.31
CA PRO A 158 7.66 19.36 0.04
C PRO A 158 6.70 18.88 1.13
N SER A 159 6.45 19.75 2.11
CA SER A 159 5.50 19.48 3.19
C SER A 159 4.28 20.41 3.09
N PRO A 160 3.05 19.86 2.97
CA PRO A 160 1.84 20.67 2.99
C PRO A 160 1.46 21.16 4.40
N GLY A 161 2.06 20.62 5.46
CA GLY A 161 1.78 21.00 6.84
C GLY A 161 1.92 19.84 7.83
N THR A 162 1.32 20.01 9.01
CA THR A 162 1.37 19.05 10.13
C THR A 162 -0.02 18.49 10.42
N THR A 163 -0.13 17.52 11.34
CA THR A 163 -1.44 16.99 11.79
C THR A 163 -2.40 18.07 12.31
N ALA A 164 -1.87 19.20 12.81
CA ALA A 164 -2.67 20.31 13.33
C ALA A 164 -3.09 21.33 12.25
N SER A 165 -2.22 21.61 11.27
CA SER A 165 -2.44 22.67 10.26
C SER A 165 -3.02 22.16 8.94
N TYR A 166 -2.86 20.87 8.64
CA TYR A 166 -3.27 20.24 7.38
C TYR A 166 -4.13 18.99 7.64
N PRO A 167 -5.42 19.17 8.03
CA PRO A 167 -6.32 18.03 8.19
C PRO A 167 -6.67 17.44 6.82
N ILE A 168 -6.49 16.12 6.68
CA ILE A 168 -6.83 15.41 5.44
C ILE A 168 -8.25 14.83 5.57
N PRO A 169 -9.21 15.29 4.75
CA PRO A 169 -10.58 14.82 4.82
C PRO A 169 -10.74 13.43 4.20
N THR A 170 -11.68 12.66 4.75
CA THR A 170 -12.10 11.34 4.23
C THR A 170 -13.61 11.19 4.32
N TRP A 171 -14.18 10.19 3.66
CA TRP A 171 -15.62 9.92 3.77
C TRP A 171 -16.03 9.49 5.21
N VAL A 172 -15.09 8.93 5.98
CA VAL A 172 -15.26 8.57 7.40
C VAL A 172 -15.11 9.79 8.31
N ASN A 173 -14.26 10.74 7.94
CA ASN A 173 -14.01 11.96 8.69
C ASN A 173 -13.93 13.17 7.74
N PRO A 174 -15.07 13.77 7.36
CA PRO A 174 -15.13 14.79 6.29
C PRO A 174 -14.40 16.09 6.59
N ASP A 175 -14.26 16.46 7.87
CA ASP A 175 -13.52 17.65 8.30
C ASP A 175 -12.08 17.33 8.75
N GLY A 176 -11.70 16.04 8.77
CA GLY A 176 -10.35 15.57 9.08
C GLY A 176 -9.92 15.86 10.52
N ARG A 177 -10.87 16.10 11.43
CA ARG A 177 -10.66 16.41 12.84
C ARG A 177 -11.33 15.36 13.73
N PRO A 178 -10.89 15.18 14.99
CA PRO A 178 -11.54 14.23 15.88
C PRO A 178 -13.01 14.58 16.12
N GLY A 179 -13.85 13.55 16.21
CA GLY A 179 -15.28 13.67 16.40
C GLY A 179 -16.09 13.03 15.29
N LEU A 180 -17.41 12.99 15.51
CA LEU A 180 -18.38 12.52 14.52
C LEU A 180 -19.10 13.76 13.98
N SER A 181 -18.72 14.21 12.79
CA SER A 181 -19.39 15.32 12.09
C SER A 181 -20.73 14.83 11.53
N LEU A 182 -21.75 14.78 12.40
CA LEU A 182 -23.05 14.11 12.20
C LEU A 182 -24.01 14.82 11.22
N GLY A 183 -23.62 15.97 10.65
CA GLY A 183 -24.43 16.74 9.70
C GLY A 183 -23.69 17.11 8.41
N THR A 184 -22.56 16.46 8.14
CA THR A 184 -21.73 16.75 6.96
C THR A 184 -21.92 15.68 5.90
N ASP A 185 -21.99 16.10 4.63
CA ASP A 185 -22.05 15.19 3.49
C ASP A 185 -20.82 14.28 3.42
N ARG A 186 -21.05 13.03 3.02
CA ARG A 186 -20.01 11.98 2.96
C ARG A 186 -19.95 11.39 1.56
N GLU A 187 -18.84 11.64 0.89
CA GLU A 187 -18.60 11.12 -0.45
C GLU A 187 -17.59 9.97 -0.41
N LEU A 188 -18.08 8.75 -0.61
CA LEU A 188 -17.21 7.61 -0.84
C LEU A 188 -16.73 7.64 -2.29
N VAL A 189 -15.51 8.11 -2.48
CA VAL A 189 -14.87 8.11 -3.80
C VAL A 189 -14.15 6.79 -4.02
N LEU A 190 -14.62 6.00 -5.00
CA LEU A 190 -13.98 4.73 -5.39
C LEU A 190 -12.75 4.94 -6.28
N VAL A 191 -12.82 5.92 -7.18
CA VAL A 191 -11.72 6.38 -8.04
C VAL A 191 -11.85 7.89 -8.25
N ARG A 192 -10.73 8.62 -8.26
CA ARG A 192 -10.67 10.08 -8.46
C ARG A 192 -10.29 10.50 -9.87
N SER A 193 -9.68 9.62 -10.66
CA SER A 193 -9.22 9.94 -12.02
C SER A 193 -9.36 8.76 -12.98
N GLY A 194 -9.35 9.06 -14.29
CA GLY A 194 -9.43 8.02 -15.32
C GLY A 194 -8.29 7.02 -15.24
N TRP A 195 -7.07 7.45 -14.90
CA TRP A 195 -5.93 6.54 -14.75
C TRP A 195 -6.08 5.60 -13.54
N GLN A 196 -6.67 6.07 -12.44
CA GLN A 196 -7.01 5.20 -11.31
C GLN A 196 -8.04 4.13 -11.71
N LEU A 197 -9.04 4.48 -12.53
CA LEU A 197 -9.97 3.51 -13.08
C LEU A 197 -9.26 2.45 -13.94
N VAL A 198 -8.28 2.86 -14.76
CA VAL A 198 -7.45 1.94 -15.55
C VAL A 198 -6.68 0.98 -14.64
N VAL A 199 -6.08 1.45 -13.55
CA VAL A 199 -5.38 0.60 -12.56
C VAL A 199 -6.33 -0.42 -11.93
N VAL A 200 -7.51 0.02 -11.50
CA VAL A 200 -8.53 -0.87 -10.91
C VAL A 200 -8.98 -1.93 -11.91
N ALA A 201 -9.24 -1.54 -13.16
CA ALA A 201 -9.60 -2.46 -14.23
C ALA A 201 -8.47 -3.47 -14.52
N ALA A 202 -7.22 -3.00 -14.62
CA ALA A 202 -6.06 -3.85 -14.86
C ALA A 202 -5.82 -4.85 -13.73
N GLY A 203 -5.86 -4.41 -12.47
CA GLY A 203 -5.72 -5.28 -11.31
C GLY A 203 -6.82 -6.34 -11.23
N THR A 204 -8.07 -5.94 -11.51
CA THR A 204 -9.21 -6.86 -11.56
C THR A 204 -9.03 -7.91 -12.66
N ALA A 205 -8.67 -7.49 -13.87
CA ALA A 205 -8.45 -8.39 -15.00
C ALA A 205 -7.28 -9.37 -14.75
N LEU A 206 -6.14 -8.87 -14.25
CA LEU A 206 -4.99 -9.70 -13.90
C LEU A 206 -5.35 -10.76 -12.88
N LEU A 207 -6.08 -10.37 -11.82
CA LEU A 207 -6.48 -11.28 -10.78
C LEU A 207 -7.44 -12.36 -11.30
N ALA A 208 -8.43 -11.97 -12.11
CA ALA A 208 -9.37 -12.90 -12.74
C ALA A 208 -8.65 -13.92 -13.64
N VAL A 209 -7.77 -13.45 -14.53
CA VAL A 209 -6.97 -14.32 -15.41
C VAL A 209 -6.11 -15.28 -14.60
N ARG A 210 -5.42 -14.78 -13.57
CA ARG A 210 -4.53 -15.61 -12.75
C ARG A 210 -5.29 -16.70 -11.98
N PHE A 211 -6.49 -16.42 -11.48
CA PHE A 211 -7.34 -17.43 -10.85
C PHE A 211 -7.87 -18.48 -11.83
N VAL A 212 -8.22 -18.08 -13.06
CA VAL A 212 -8.63 -19.04 -14.10
C VAL A 212 -7.47 -19.97 -14.47
N GLN A 213 -6.26 -19.43 -14.63
CA GLN A 213 -5.07 -20.24 -14.90
C GLN A 213 -4.77 -21.20 -13.75
N ALA A 214 -4.82 -20.73 -12.50
CA ALA A 214 -4.58 -21.57 -11.33
C ALA A 214 -5.56 -22.75 -11.22
N ARG A 215 -6.83 -22.53 -11.60
CA ARG A 215 -7.85 -23.60 -11.64
C ARG A 215 -7.54 -24.65 -12.71
N ARG A 216 -7.21 -24.20 -13.93
CA ARG A 216 -6.89 -25.10 -15.05
C ARG A 216 -5.66 -25.97 -14.79
N SER A 217 -4.62 -25.41 -14.18
CA SER A 217 -3.43 -26.18 -13.79
C SER A 217 -3.74 -27.27 -12.75
N GLY A 218 -4.67 -27.00 -11.83
CA GLY A 218 -5.11 -28.01 -10.86
C GLY A 218 -5.91 -29.14 -11.52
N GLU A 219 -6.79 -28.82 -12.47
CA GLU A 219 -7.54 -29.82 -13.24
C GLU A 219 -6.61 -30.71 -14.09
N SER A 220 -5.58 -30.14 -14.73
CA SER A 220 -4.63 -30.91 -15.55
C SER A 220 -3.79 -31.91 -14.74
N ASP A 221 -3.34 -31.54 -13.53
CA ASP A 221 -2.60 -32.47 -12.66
C ASP A 221 -3.50 -33.62 -12.20
N THR A 222 -4.76 -33.35 -11.86
CA THR A 222 -5.71 -34.42 -11.45
C THR A 222 -6.05 -35.40 -12.56
N ASP A 223 -6.09 -34.96 -13.82
CA ASP A 223 -6.35 -35.85 -14.96
C ASP A 223 -5.11 -36.70 -15.30
N ARG A 224 -3.91 -36.15 -15.11
CA ARG A 224 -2.65 -36.89 -15.26
C ARG A 224 -2.51 -38.01 -14.23
N ASP A 225 -2.72 -37.72 -12.95
CA ASP A 225 -2.62 -38.72 -11.87
C ASP A 225 -3.61 -39.87 -12.09
N ARG A 226 -4.81 -39.60 -12.63
CA ARG A 226 -5.78 -40.65 -12.96
C ARG A 226 -5.33 -41.56 -14.10
N ARG A 227 -4.55 -41.06 -15.06
CA ARG A 227 -4.02 -41.86 -16.17
C ARG A 227 -2.81 -42.70 -15.79
N GLU A 228 -2.03 -42.28 -14.80
CA GLU A 228 -0.87 -43.04 -14.33
C GLU A 228 -1.27 -44.20 -13.37
N VAL A 229 -2.50 -44.19 -12.85
CA VAL A 229 -3.04 -45.22 -11.93
C VAL A 229 -3.93 -46.25 -12.66
N ALA A 230 -4.25 -46.05 -13.94
CA ALA A 230 -5.06 -46.94 -14.78
C ALA A 230 -4.21 -47.78 -15.73
#